data_AF-A0A0F9EHK9-F1
#
_entry.id   AF-A0A0F9EHK9-F1
#
_cell.length_a   1.000
_cell.length_b   1.000
_cell.length_c   1.000
_cell.angle_alpha   90.00
_cell.angle_beta   90.00
_cell.angle_gamma   90.00
#
_symmetry.space_group_name_H-M   'P 1'
#
loop_
_entity.id
_entity.type
_entity.pdbx_description
1 polymer ?
#
loop_
_entity_poly.entity_id
_entity_poly.type
_entity_poly.pdbx_seq_one_letter_code
_entity_poly.pdbx_strand_id
1 'polypeptide(L)' 'MSKSIQCPNCKNFNVSERKITCKAFKKGIPSAIIAGRFDHTQQFEGDNGIRFDPREKIEIDEEIEQE' A
#
# COMPACT_ATOMS: atom_id res chain seq x y z
N MET A 1 -4.71 4.24 17.38
CA MET A 1 -4.64 4.34 15.90
C MET A 1 -4.74 2.92 15.36
N SER A 2 -5.89 2.55 14.82
CA SER A 2 -6.07 1.23 14.18
C SER A 2 -5.05 1.11 13.06
N LYS A 3 -4.22 0.05 13.07
CA LYS A 3 -3.32 -0.31 11.98
C LYS A 3 -4.14 -0.52 10.71
N SER A 4 -4.40 0.58 10.01
CA SER A 4 -5.16 0.58 8.76
C SER A 4 -4.38 -0.18 7.70
N ILE A 5 -5.08 -0.91 6.84
CA ILE A 5 -4.50 -1.70 5.76
C ILE A 5 -3.57 -0.78 4.93
N GLN A 6 -2.25 -0.98 5.04
CA GLN A 6 -1.25 -0.15 4.36
C GLN A 6 -1.16 -0.47 2.86
N CYS A 7 -1.39 -1.73 2.47
CA CYS A 7 -1.24 -2.18 1.08
C CYS A 7 -1.97 -1.32 0.03
N PRO A 8 -3.31 -1.08 0.11
CA PRO A 8 -4.03 -0.28 -0.88
C PRO A 8 -3.50 1.15 -1.06
N ASN A 9 -2.90 1.70 -0.01
CA ASN A 9 -2.37 3.05 0.01
C ASN A 9 -0.91 3.14 -0.45
N CYS A 10 -0.28 2.02 -0.82
CA CYS A 10 1.12 1.98 -1.21
C CYS A 10 1.31 2.06 -2.74
N LYS A 11 2.28 2.85 -3.20
CA LYS A 11 2.69 2.93 -4.62
C LYS A 11 3.25 1.61 -5.15
N ASN A 12 3.82 0.79 -4.27
CA ASN A 12 4.40 -0.50 -4.62
C ASN A 12 3.38 -1.63 -4.74
N PHE A 13 2.15 -1.42 -4.29
CA PHE A 13 1.07 -2.42 -4.31
C PHE A 13 0.23 -2.27 -5.58
N ASN A 14 -0.01 -3.39 -6.27
CA ASN A 14 -0.78 -3.44 -7.50
C ASN A 14 -1.76 -4.63 -7.46
N VAL A 15 -3.02 -4.35 -7.77
CA VAL A 15 -4.10 -5.33 -7.85
C VAL A 15 -4.60 -5.35 -9.29
N SER A 16 -4.56 -6.52 -9.93
CA SER A 16 -5.19 -6.78 -11.22
C SER A 16 -6.27 -7.86 -11.05
N GLU A 17 -7.13 -8.03 -12.07
CA GLU A 17 -8.24 -9.00 -12.06
C GLU A 17 -7.81 -10.43 -11.71
N ARG A 18 -6.54 -10.77 -11.93
CA ARG A 18 -6.01 -12.13 -11.73
C ARG A 18 -4.95 -12.24 -10.63
N LYS A 19 -4.38 -11.13 -10.15
CA LYS A 19 -3.23 -11.20 -9.25
C LYS A 19 -3.07 -9.96 -8.37
N ILE A 20 -2.63 -10.21 -7.14
CA ILE A 20 -2.14 -9.18 -6.24
C ILE A 20 -0.61 -9.25 -6.22
N THR A 21 0.04 -8.12 -6.46
CA THR A 21 1.51 -8.03 -6.54
C THR A 21 2.05 -6.84 -5.74
N CYS A 22 3.25 -6.99 -5.22
CA CYS A 22 3.99 -5.92 -4.58
C CYS A 22 5.45 -5.96 -5.03
N LYS A 23 6.04 -4.81 -5.37
CA LYS A 23 7.45 -4.74 -5.81
C LYS A 23 8.43 -5.25 -4.74
N ALA A 24 8.11 -5.05 -3.46
CA ALA A 24 8.87 -5.57 -2.32
C ALA A 24 8.88 -7.10 -2.26
N PHE A 25 7.80 -7.75 -2.71
CA PHE A 25 7.58 -9.19 -2.57
C PHE A 25 7.41 -9.87 -3.93
N LYS A 26 8.50 -9.99 -4.69
CA LYS A 26 8.51 -10.59 -6.04
C LYS A 26 7.98 -12.02 -6.10
N LYS A 27 8.14 -12.79 -5.02
CA LYS A 27 7.68 -14.19 -4.92
C LYS A 27 6.23 -14.34 -4.45
N GLY A 28 5.59 -13.26 -4.00
CA GLY A 28 4.25 -13.28 -3.41
C GLY A 28 4.21 -12.57 -2.05
N ILE A 29 3.11 -11.86 -1.78
CA ILE A 29 2.95 -11.07 -0.57
C ILE A 29 2.57 -11.99 0.61
N PRO A 30 3.29 -11.96 1.74
CA PRO A 30 2.91 -12.73 2.93
C PRO A 30 1.50 -12.38 3.42
N SER A 31 0.77 -13.36 3.95
CA SER A 31 -0.58 -13.15 4.46
C SER A 31 -0.64 -12.15 5.63
N ALA A 32 0.38 -12.13 6.48
CA ALA A 32 0.50 -11.16 7.57
C ALA A 32 0.63 -9.71 7.07
N ILE A 33 1.30 -9.53 5.94
CA ILE A 33 1.52 -8.24 5.27
C ILE A 33 0.21 -7.79 4.62
N ILE A 34 -0.41 -8.65 3.79
CA ILE A 34 -1.65 -8.27 3.09
C ILE A 34 -2.83 -8.04 4.04
N ALA A 35 -2.88 -8.74 5.17
CA ALA A 35 -3.90 -8.57 6.21
C ALA A 35 -3.64 -7.36 7.13
N GLY A 36 -2.55 -6.60 6.92
CA GLY A 36 -2.22 -5.43 7.74
C GLY A 36 -1.80 -5.77 9.18
N ARG A 37 -1.33 -6.99 9.44
CA ARG A 37 -0.87 -7.41 10.78
C ARG A 37 0.52 -6.87 11.12
N PHE A 38 1.30 -6.53 10.10
CA PHE A 38 2.64 -5.97 10.22
C PHE A 38 2.67 -4.52 9.73
N ASP A 39 3.54 -3.70 10.31
CA ASP A 39 3.74 -2.32 9.87
C ASP A 39 4.79 -2.27 8.76
N HIS A 40 4.39 -1.95 7.54
CA HIS A 40 5.25 -1.99 6.36
C HIS A 40 6.22 -0.80 6.26
N THR A 41 6.19 0.11 7.24
CA THR A 41 7.26 1.11 7.42
C THR A 41 8.50 0.51 8.08
N GLN A 42 8.34 -0.63 8.77
CA GLN A 42 9.42 -1.39 9.38
C GLN A 42 10.02 -2.37 8.37
N GLN A 43 11.28 -2.74 8.59
CA GLN A 43 11.94 -3.78 7.81
C GLN A 43 11.23 -5.13 8.01
N PHE A 44 10.97 -5.83 6.91
CA PHE A 44 10.38 -7.16 6.93
C PHE A 44 11.26 -8.14 6.14
N GLU A 45 11.38 -9.38 6.64
CA GLU A 45 12.18 -10.39 5.95
C GLU A 45 11.64 -10.64 4.53
N GLY A 46 12.50 -10.45 3.53
CA GLY A 46 12.14 -10.66 2.13
C GLY A 46 11.44 -9.49 1.44
N ASP A 47 11.37 -8.31 2.06
CA ASP A 47 10.87 -7.06 1.45
C ASP A 47 11.83 -6.45 0.39
N ASN A 48 12.99 -7.07 0.18
CA ASN A 48 14.05 -6.63 -0.72
C ASN A 48 14.50 -5.17 -0.49
N GLY A 49 14.37 -4.68 0.76
CA GLY A 49 14.73 -3.30 1.14
C GLY A 49 13.70 -2.25 0.70
N ILE A 50 12.57 -2.64 0.12
CA ILE A 50 11.52 -1.73 -0.33
C ILE A 50 10.49 -1.56 0.79
N ARG A 51 10.39 -0.35 1.33
CA ARG A 51 9.45 0.00 2.40
C ARG A 51 8.14 0.58 1.86
N PHE A 52 7.20 0.81 2.77
CA PHE A 52 5.96 1.52 2.47
C PHE A 52 6.22 2.91 1.89
N ASP A 53 5.59 3.21 0.76
CA ASP A 53 5.62 4.51 0.08
C ASP A 53 4.16 4.89 -0.25
N PRO A 54 3.59 5.91 0.44
CA PRO A 54 2.20 6.28 0.26
C PRO A 54 1.93 6.82 -1.15
N ARG A 55 0.78 6.47 -1.72
CA ARG A 55 0.26 7.13 -2.92
C ARG A 55 -0.05 8.58 -2.55
N GLU A 56 0.39 9.52 -3.38
CA GLU A 56 0.00 10.92 -3.22
C GLU A 56 -1.52 11.02 -3.31
N LYS A 57 -2.15 11.60 -2.29
CA LYS A 57 -3.54 12.01 -2.39
C LYS A 57 -3.53 13.27 -3.24
N ILE A 58 -4.24 13.24 -4.35
CA ILE A 58 -4.59 14.48 -5.05
C ILE A 58 -5.68 15.10 -4.18
N GLU A 59 -5.33 16.14 -3.42
CA GLU A 59 -6.31 17.02 -2.80
C GLU A 59 -6.98 17.78 -3.94
N ILE A 60 -8.25 17.45 -4.20
CA ILE A 60 -9.08 18.21 -5.12
C ILE A 60 -9.68 19.31 -4.25
N ASP A 61 -9.22 20.53 -4.44
CA ASP A 61 -9.83 21.70 -3.80
C ASP A 61 -11.27 21.82 -4.35
N GLU A 62 -12.26 21.49 -3.52
CA GLU A 62 -13.68 21.66 -3.84
C GLU A 62 -14.04 23.15 -3.84
N GLU A 63 -13.65 23.88 -4.88
CA GLU A 63 -14.34 25.10 -5.31
C GLU A 63 -15.34 24.72 -6.41
N ILE A 64 -16.44 24.08 -6.01
CA ILE A 64 -17.66 24.12 -6.82
C ILE A 64 -18.42 25.37 -6.36
N GLU A 65 -18.14 26.50 -7.02
CA GLU A 65 -19.03 27.66 -6.97
C GLU A 65 -20.42 27.23 -7.46
N GLN A 66 -21.40 27.34 -6.56
CA GLN A 66 -22.80 27.27 -6.90
C GLN A 66 -23.19 28.61 -7.53
N GLU A 67 -23.47 28.63 -8.84
CA GLU A 67 -24.25 29.67 -9.52
C GLU A 67 -25.49 29.07 -10.20
#